data_AF-A0A3C1GAK6-F1
#
_entry.id   AF-A0A3C1GAK6-F1
#
_cell.length_a   1.000
_cell.length_b   1.000
_cell.length_c   1.000
_cell.angle_alpha   90.00
_cell.angle_beta   90.00
_cell.angle_gamma   90.00
#
_symmetry.space_group_name_H-M   'P 1'
#
loop_
_entity.id
_entity.type
_entity.pdbx_description
1 polymer ?
#
loop_
_entity_poly.entity_id
_entity_poly.type
_entity_poly.pdbx_seq_one_letter_code
_entity_poly.pdbx_strand_id
1 'polypeptide(L)' 'MARILVVDDEPDICELLREILEGAGHEVRVASEGAGALRALREHPADLLITDIFMPGKE' A
#
# COMPACT_ATOMS: atom_id res chain seq x y z
N MET A 1 13.15 4.46 9.76
CA MET A 1 12.66 3.54 8.72
C MET A 1 11.34 2.95 9.22
N ALA A 2 10.26 3.16 8.48
CA ALA A 2 8.93 2.64 8.79
C ALA A 2 8.49 1.68 7.67
N ARG A 3 7.61 0.74 7.97
CA ARG A 3 6.99 -0.18 7.02
C ARG A 3 5.66 0.40 6.58
N ILE A 4 5.52 0.70 5.30
CA ILE A 4 4.33 1.34 4.74
C ILE A 4 3.67 0.39 3.78
N LEU A 5 2.35 0.22 3.90
CA LEU A 5 1.53 -0.46 2.90
C LEU A 5 0.72 0.58 2.14
N VAL A 6 0.86 0.59 0.81
CA VAL A 6 0.05 1.39 -0.11
C VAL A 6 -0.98 0.48 -0.78
N VAL A 7 -2.24 0.92 -0.82
CA VAL A 7 -3.34 0.14 -1.41
C VAL A 7 -4.13 1.01 -2.37
N ASP A 8 -3.98 0.72 -3.66
CA ASP A 8 -4.58 1.49 -4.75
C ASP A 8 -4.67 0.59 -5.99
N ASP A 9 -5.79 0.61 -6.72
CA ASP A 9 -5.96 -0.18 -7.94
C ASP A 9 -5.29 0.47 -9.16
N GLU A 10 -4.86 1.73 -9.06
CA GLU A 10 -4.09 2.42 -10.08
C GLU A 10 -2.58 2.13 -9.93
N PRO A 11 -1.96 1.36 -10.85
CA PRO A 11 -0.56 0.94 -10.72
C PRO A 11 0.42 2.12 -10.76
N ASP A 12 0.11 3.15 -11.54
CA ASP A 12 0.94 4.36 -11.67
C ASP A 12 1.02 5.13 -10.33
N ILE A 13 -0.08 5.17 -9.57
CA ILE A 13 -0.11 5.78 -8.23
C ILE A 13 0.70 4.94 -7.24
N CYS A 14 0.54 3.62 -7.27
CA CYS A 14 1.33 2.71 -6.45
C CYS A 14 2.84 2.87 -6.68
N GLU A 15 3.27 2.92 -7.94
CA GLU A 15 4.68 3.08 -8.30
C GLU A 15 5.23 4.44 -7.84
N LEU A 16 4.50 5.54 -8.10
CA LEU A 16 4.87 6.88 -7.67
C LEU A 16 5.06 6.96 -6.16
N LEU A 17 4.08 6.46 -5.38
CA LEU A 17 4.15 6.50 -3.92
C LEU A 17 5.29 5.64 -3.39
N ARG A 18 5.52 4.47 -3.99
CA ARG A 18 6.65 3.62 -3.64
C ARG A 18 7.98 4.33 -3.83
N GLU A 19 8.22 4.93 -5.00
CA GLU A 19 9.47 5.63 -5.29
C GLU A 19 9.73 6.79 -4.31
N ILE A 20 8.70 7.58 -4.00
CA ILE A 20 8.80 8.71 -3.06
C ILE A 20 9.16 8.21 -1.65
N LEU A 21 8.45 7.19 -1.17
CA LEU A 21 8.57 6.70 0.21
C LEU A 21 9.84 5.85 0.41
N GLU A 22 10.22 5.04 -0.56
CA GLU A 22 11.51 4.33 -0.56
C GLU A 22 12.67 5.32 -0.65
N GLY A 23 12.55 6.36 -1.48
CA GLY A 23 13.51 7.46 -1.54
C GLY A 23 13.67 8.22 -0.21
N ALA A 24 12.63 8.24 0.62
CA ALA A 24 12.67 8.78 1.99
C ALA A 24 13.25 7.78 3.03
N GLY A 25 13.65 6.58 2.63
CA GLY A 25 14.23 5.55 3.51
C GLY A 25 13.20 4.73 4.27
N HIS A 26 12.02 4.50 3.67
CA HIS A 26 10.99 3.59 4.19
C HIS A 26 10.99 2.26 3.44
N GLU A 27 10.46 1.22 4.08
CA GLU A 27 10.19 -0.05 3.42
C GLU A 27 8.73 -0.01 2.93
N VAL A 28 8.52 -0.16 1.63
CA VAL A 28 7.19 0.03 1.04
C VAL A 28 6.72 -1.25 0.37
N ARG A 29 5.47 -1.61 0.66
CA ARG A 29 4.75 -2.68 -0.02
C ARG A 29 3.50 -2.11 -0.67
N VAL A 30 3.10 -2.67 -1.79
CA VAL A 30 1.93 -2.26 -2.56
C VAL A 30 0.93 -3.40 -2.66
N ALA A 31 -0.36 -3.09 -2.68
CA ALA A 31 -1.44 -4.03 -2.97
C ALA A 31 -2.49 -3.34 -3.86
N SER A 32 -3.01 -4.06 -4.85
CA SER A 32 -4.01 -3.53 -5.78
C SER A 32 -5.46 -3.79 -5.38
N GLU A 33 -5.67 -4.40 -4.22
CA GLU A 33 -7.00 -4.74 -3.71
C GLU A 33 -7.04 -4.81 -2.18
N GLY A 34 -8.20 -4.49 -1.60
CA GLY A 34 -8.39 -4.48 -0.14
C GLY A 34 -8.23 -5.85 0.52
N ALA A 35 -8.68 -6.93 -0.15
CA ALA A 35 -8.54 -8.29 0.37
C ALA A 35 -7.07 -8.73 0.47
N GLY A 36 -6.29 -8.48 -0.59
CA GLY A 36 -4.84 -8.68 -0.62
C GLY A 36 -4.13 -7.84 0.44
N ALA A 37 -4.53 -6.58 0.61
CA ALA A 37 -3.97 -5.70 1.63
C ALA A 37 -4.21 -6.20 3.07
N LEU A 38 -5.42 -6.64 3.40
CA LEU A 38 -5.73 -7.19 4.72
C LEU A 38 -4.93 -8.46 5.02
N ARG A 39 -4.74 -9.33 4.03
CA ARG A 39 -3.87 -10.50 4.18
C ARG A 39 -2.41 -10.08 4.40
N ALA A 40 -1.91 -9.14 3.59
CA ALA A 40 -0.56 -8.63 3.71
C ALA A 40 -0.29 -7.98 5.08
N LEU A 41 -1.27 -7.27 5.66
CA LEU A 41 -1.18 -6.69 7.01
C LEU A 41 -1.11 -7.74 8.12
N ARG A 42 -1.83 -8.87 7.97
CA ARG A 42 -1.82 -9.97 8.95
C ARG A 42 -0.49 -10.71 8.95
N GLU A 43 0.06 -10.98 7.77
CA GLU A 43 1.33 -11.70 7.64
C GLU A 43 2.52 -10.78 7.96
N HIS A 44 2.43 -9.51 7.58
CA HIS A 44 3.50 -8.53 7.70
C HIS A 44 2.91 -7.18 8.13
N PRO A 45 2.92 -6.86 9.43
CA PRO A 45 2.38 -5.61 9.96
C PRO A 45 3.04 -4.39 9.31
N ALA A 46 2.24 -3.35 9.07
CA ALA A 46 2.72 -2.04 8.64
C ALA A 46 2.56 -1.03 9.78
N ASP A 47 3.43 -0.03 9.80
CA ASP A 47 3.37 1.09 10.74
C ASP A 47 2.43 2.20 10.23
N LEU A 48 2.23 2.25 8.90
CA LEU A 48 1.30 3.13 8.21
C LEU A 48 0.62 2.40 7.04
N LEU A 49 -0.68 2.64 6.87
CA LEU A 49 -1.47 2.21 5.71
C LEU A 49 -1.93 3.46 4.95
N ILE A 50 -1.59 3.55 3.67
CA ILE A 50 -2.12 4.53 2.73
C ILE A 50 -3.07 3.75 1.82
N THR A 51 -4.33 4.15 1.75
CA THR A 51 -5.33 3.44 0.94
C THR A 51 -6.19 4.43 0.18
N ASP A 52 -6.52 4.06 -1.05
CA ASP A 52 -7.57 4.76 -1.79
C ASP A 52 -8.96 4.42 -1.21
N ILE A 53 -9.80 5.45 -1.18
CA ILE A 53 -11.18 5.38 -0.73
C ILE A 53 -12.03 4.72 -1.82
N PHE A 54 -11.76 5.03 -3.10
CA PHE A 54 -12.60 4.70 -4.24
C PHE A 54 -12.11 3.50 -5.07
N MET A 55 -11.68 2.42 -4.42
CA MET A 55 -11.34 1.19 -5.13
C MET A 55 -12.61 0.40 -5.55
N PRO A 56 -12.76 0.00 -6.83
CA PRO A 56 -13.82 -0.88 -7.28
C PRO A 56 -13.74 -2.25 -6.58
N GLY A 57 -14.90 -2.85 -6.26
CA GLY A 57 -14.98 -4.15 -5.57
C GLY A 57 -15.10 -4.09 -4.05
N LYS A 58 -15.36 -2.90 -3.47
CA LYS A 58 -15.82 -2.74 -2.08
C LYS A 58 -17.35 -2.74 -2.03
N GLU A 59 -17.96 -3.93 -2.00
CA GLU A 59 -19.29 -4.16 -1.40
C GLU A 59 -19.16 -4.90 -0.07
#